data_AF-A0A6N9EVV4-F1
#
_entry.id   AF-A0A6N9EVV4-F1
#
_cell.length_a   1.000
_cell.length_b   1.000
_cell.length_c   1.000
_cell.angle_alpha   90.00
_cell.angle_beta   90.00
_cell.angle_gamma   90.00
#
_symmetry.space_group_name_H-M   'P 1'
#
loop_
_entity.id
_entity.type
_entity.pdbx_description
1 polymer ?
#
loop_
_entity_poly.entity_id
_entity_poly.type
_entity_poly.pdbx_seq_one_letter_code
_entity_poly.pdbx_strand_id
1 'polypeptide(L)'
;MPISEPPRFLETAARTTKPRRRGITHIIDKGTPLESMGELLEAHGAFVDVWKFGFGTAYIDSTVGAKIELLETHGVKACPGGTLLEAAWWQGRSAEFFDWSRRLGFGCVEVSRGATGLPASSKRELIGAARGHGFEVFSEVGSKDPHEPALPSEWLDEARSDLDCGAAWLVAEGRESGTVGLYGADGSVRTDLVEALGRLGEDAPVVYEAPRRQQQAWLINHLGANVNLANIAPAEVLGVEALRRGLRSDTLRTSLPTHTAGSLGGP
;
A
#
# COMPACT_ATOMS: atom_id res chain seq x y z
N MET A 1 -35.85 -5.50 -6.38
CA MET A 1 -35.18 -5.01 -7.60
C MET A 1 -33.72 -4.83 -7.27
N PRO A 2 -32.76 -5.36 -8.05
CA PRO A 2 -31.37 -4.96 -7.87
C PRO A 2 -31.32 -3.45 -8.13
N ILE A 3 -30.68 -2.71 -7.23
CA ILE A 3 -30.49 -1.27 -7.38
C ILE A 3 -29.54 -1.09 -8.56
N SER A 4 -30.06 -0.73 -9.73
CA SER A 4 -29.30 -0.68 -10.99
C SER A 4 -28.46 0.58 -11.15
N GLU A 5 -28.66 1.60 -10.30
CA GLU A 5 -27.84 2.81 -10.25
C GLU A 5 -27.29 3.05 -8.84
N PRO A 6 -26.02 3.46 -8.70
CA PRO A 6 -25.47 3.82 -7.40
C PRO A 6 -26.24 4.99 -6.79
N PRO A 7 -26.44 5.02 -5.46
CA PRO A 7 -27.16 6.10 -4.79
C PRO A 7 -26.47 7.45 -5.01
N ARG A 8 -27.26 8.50 -5.28
CA ARG A 8 -26.77 9.87 -5.56
C ARG A 8 -27.21 10.92 -4.53
N PHE A 9 -27.77 10.49 -3.39
CA PHE A 9 -28.32 11.40 -2.38
C PHE A 9 -27.25 12.02 -1.45
N LEU A 10 -25.99 11.55 -1.53
CA LEU A 10 -24.85 12.11 -0.79
C LEU A 10 -23.79 12.61 -1.76
N GLU A 11 -23.26 13.81 -1.47
CA GLU A 11 -22.00 14.27 -2.02
C GLU A 11 -20.85 13.71 -1.16
N THR A 12 -20.09 12.77 -1.71
CA THR A 12 -18.93 12.16 -1.03
C THR A 12 -17.63 12.67 -1.62
N ALA A 13 -16.54 12.62 -0.85
CA ALA A 13 -15.21 12.96 -1.34
C ALA A 13 -14.85 12.22 -2.64
N ALA A 14 -14.30 12.98 -3.61
CA ALA A 14 -13.98 12.46 -4.92
C ALA A 14 -12.84 11.43 -4.87
N ARG A 15 -13.00 10.34 -5.63
CA ARG A 15 -12.02 9.26 -5.75
C ARG A 15 -11.43 9.21 -7.15
N THR A 16 -10.15 8.87 -7.21
CA THR A 16 -9.48 8.49 -8.45
C THR A 16 -10.01 7.15 -8.97
N THR A 17 -9.95 6.94 -10.29
CA THR A 17 -10.37 5.71 -10.96
C THR A 17 -9.17 4.87 -11.39
N LYS A 18 -9.37 3.55 -11.56
CA LYS A 18 -8.34 2.67 -12.11
C LYS A 18 -7.97 3.05 -13.56
N PRO A 19 -6.71 2.87 -13.99
CA PRO A 19 -5.54 2.52 -13.18
C PRO A 19 -5.09 3.72 -12.32
N ARG A 20 -5.07 3.56 -10.99
CA ARG A 20 -4.77 4.66 -10.07
C ARG A 20 -3.27 4.95 -10.01
N ARG A 21 -2.93 6.23 -9.93
CA ARG A 21 -1.60 6.74 -9.55
C ARG A 21 -1.60 7.44 -8.19
N ARG A 22 -2.78 7.68 -7.64
CA ARG A 22 -3.04 8.25 -6.31
C ARG A 22 -4.28 7.62 -5.73
N GLY A 23 -4.37 7.56 -4.41
CA GLY A 23 -5.47 6.94 -3.70
C GLY A 23 -5.52 5.43 -3.91
N ILE A 24 -4.34 4.80 -4.04
CA ILE A 24 -4.27 3.35 -4.20
C ILE A 24 -4.62 2.64 -2.88
N THR A 25 -5.20 1.45 -3.00
CA THR A 25 -5.33 0.48 -1.91
C THR A 25 -4.42 -0.70 -2.21
N HIS A 26 -3.40 -0.84 -1.37
CA HIS A 26 -2.41 -1.90 -1.45
C HIS A 26 -2.65 -2.92 -0.31
N ILE A 27 -3.09 -4.11 -0.68
CA ILE A 27 -3.48 -5.19 0.24
C ILE A 27 -2.24 -5.93 0.74
N ILE A 28 -2.27 -6.38 1.99
CA ILE A 28 -1.38 -7.44 2.49
C ILE A 28 -2.17 -8.73 2.68
N ASP A 29 -1.82 -9.76 1.90
CA ASP A 29 -2.39 -11.09 1.97
C ASP A 29 -1.42 -12.05 2.64
N LYS A 30 -1.91 -12.76 3.66
CA LYS A 30 -1.13 -13.69 4.48
C LYS A 30 -1.46 -15.16 4.20
N GLY A 31 -2.25 -15.43 3.15
CA GLY A 31 -2.66 -16.78 2.78
C GLY A 31 -4.17 -16.95 2.56
N THR A 32 -4.85 -15.93 2.05
CA THR A 32 -6.28 -15.98 1.70
C THR A 32 -6.52 -17.08 0.68
N PRO A 33 -7.41 -18.06 0.89
CA PRO A 33 -7.69 -19.09 -0.11
C PRO A 33 -8.12 -18.50 -1.46
N LEU A 34 -7.79 -19.16 -2.56
CA LEU A 34 -8.09 -18.69 -3.92
C LEU A 34 -9.58 -18.36 -4.12
N GLU A 35 -10.48 -19.22 -3.62
CA GLU A 35 -11.93 -19.01 -3.74
C GLU A 35 -12.39 -17.74 -3.01
N SER A 36 -11.98 -17.57 -1.75
CA SER A 36 -12.32 -16.37 -0.95
C SER A 36 -11.74 -15.09 -1.56
N MET A 37 -10.57 -15.18 -2.18
CA MET A 37 -9.97 -14.08 -2.93
C MET A 37 -10.81 -13.72 -4.16
N GLY A 38 -11.33 -14.72 -4.87
CA GLY A 38 -12.25 -14.54 -6.00
C GLY A 38 -13.53 -13.80 -5.60
N GLU A 39 -14.20 -14.26 -4.55
CA GLU A 39 -15.42 -13.64 -4.02
C GLU A 39 -15.20 -12.16 -3.66
N LEU A 40 -14.07 -11.86 -3.01
CA LEU A 40 -13.71 -10.48 -2.65
C LEU A 40 -13.43 -9.62 -3.88
N LEU A 41 -12.68 -10.12 -4.86
CA LEU A 41 -12.33 -9.36 -6.05
C LEU A 41 -13.55 -9.11 -6.93
N GLU A 42 -14.47 -10.06 -7.03
CA GLU A 42 -15.75 -9.87 -7.73
C GLU A 42 -16.59 -8.76 -7.08
N ALA A 43 -16.70 -8.79 -5.74
CA ALA A 43 -17.51 -7.81 -5.02
C ALA A 43 -16.85 -6.42 -4.90
N HIS A 44 -15.53 -6.38 -4.70
CA HIS A 44 -14.82 -5.19 -4.19
C HIS A 44 -13.50 -4.89 -4.93
N GLY A 45 -13.15 -5.65 -5.97
CA GLY A 45 -11.89 -5.50 -6.72
C GLY A 45 -11.69 -4.13 -7.37
N ALA A 46 -12.76 -3.38 -7.63
CA ALA A 46 -12.70 -2.00 -8.11
C ALA A 46 -11.96 -1.04 -7.14
N PHE A 47 -11.90 -1.39 -5.85
CA PHE A 47 -11.27 -0.59 -4.79
C PHE A 47 -9.86 -1.07 -4.41
N VAL A 48 -9.37 -2.15 -5.03
CA VAL A 48 -8.04 -2.75 -4.77
C VAL A 48 -7.13 -2.48 -5.95
N ASP A 49 -5.90 -2.02 -5.73
CA ASP A 49 -4.97 -1.67 -6.81
C ASP A 49 -3.73 -2.57 -6.84
N VAL A 50 -3.26 -3.00 -5.66
CA VAL A 50 -2.11 -3.90 -5.50
C VAL A 50 -2.43 -4.96 -4.46
N TRP A 51 -2.00 -6.19 -4.71
CA TRP A 51 -2.12 -7.32 -3.81
C TRP A 51 -0.73 -7.86 -3.48
N LYS A 52 -0.24 -7.52 -2.28
CA LYS A 52 1.03 -8.03 -1.78
C LYS A 52 0.82 -9.39 -1.11
N PHE A 53 1.51 -10.40 -1.63
CA PHE A 53 1.69 -11.67 -0.94
C PHE A 53 2.72 -11.46 0.17
N GLY A 54 2.23 -11.32 1.39
CA GLY A 54 3.00 -10.91 2.55
C GLY A 54 4.23 -11.78 2.77
N PHE A 55 5.33 -11.13 3.19
CA PHE A 55 6.58 -11.78 3.60
C PHE A 55 7.08 -12.79 2.56
N GLY A 56 7.04 -14.09 2.85
CA GLY A 56 7.47 -15.18 1.97
C GLY A 56 6.33 -16.07 1.45
N THR A 57 5.07 -15.67 1.63
CA THR A 57 3.90 -16.55 1.35
C THR A 57 3.81 -16.98 -0.10
N ALA A 58 4.15 -16.11 -1.06
CA ALA A 58 4.14 -16.44 -2.49
C ALA A 58 5.06 -17.63 -2.84
N TYR A 59 6.09 -17.89 -2.05
CA TYR A 59 7.01 -19.02 -2.25
C TYR A 59 6.46 -20.35 -1.70
N ILE A 60 5.48 -20.27 -0.78
CA ILE A 60 4.91 -21.43 -0.07
C ILE A 60 3.56 -21.84 -0.68
N ASP A 61 2.77 -20.84 -1.09
CA ASP A 61 1.41 -21.03 -1.59
C ASP A 61 1.41 -21.69 -2.97
N SER A 62 0.96 -22.96 -3.02
CA SER A 62 0.84 -23.73 -4.26
C SER A 62 -0.17 -23.16 -5.24
N THR A 63 -1.04 -22.24 -4.80
CA THR A 63 -2.07 -21.59 -5.63
C THR A 63 -1.64 -20.21 -6.14
N VAL A 64 -0.41 -19.76 -5.85
CA VAL A 64 0.06 -18.40 -6.19
C VAL A 64 -0.10 -18.04 -7.67
N GLY A 65 0.16 -18.99 -8.58
CA GLY A 65 -0.01 -18.75 -10.03
C GLY A 65 -1.45 -18.44 -10.41
N ALA A 66 -2.41 -19.24 -9.94
CA ALA A 66 -3.83 -19.02 -10.18
C ALA A 66 -4.33 -17.71 -9.55
N LYS A 67 -3.78 -17.32 -8.40
CA LYS A 67 -4.10 -16.02 -7.77
C LYS A 67 -3.57 -14.84 -8.60
N ILE A 68 -2.38 -14.95 -9.18
CA ILE A 68 -1.83 -13.89 -10.05
C ILE A 68 -2.70 -13.72 -11.29
N GLU A 69 -3.09 -14.82 -11.94
CA GLU A 69 -4.02 -14.78 -13.09
C GLU A 69 -5.36 -14.12 -12.71
N LEU A 70 -5.93 -14.48 -11.56
CA LEU A 70 -7.15 -13.87 -11.05
C LEU A 70 -7.00 -12.35 -10.80
N LEU A 71 -5.88 -11.92 -10.22
CA LEU A 71 -5.57 -10.50 -10.01
C LEU A 71 -5.51 -9.73 -11.32
N GLU A 72 -4.88 -10.32 -12.34
CA GLU A 72 -4.76 -9.73 -13.67
C GLU A 72 -6.15 -9.46 -14.29
N THR A 73 -7.08 -10.41 -14.19
CA THR A 73 -8.47 -10.23 -14.70
C THR A 73 -9.23 -9.08 -14.04
N HIS A 74 -8.82 -8.66 -12.83
CA HIS A 74 -9.42 -7.55 -12.09
C HIS A 74 -8.60 -6.25 -12.16
N GLY A 75 -7.54 -6.22 -12.97
CA GLY A 75 -6.61 -5.09 -13.07
C GLY A 75 -5.99 -4.74 -11.71
N VAL A 76 -5.59 -5.76 -10.95
CA VAL A 76 -4.88 -5.63 -9.68
C VAL A 76 -3.45 -6.13 -9.87
N LYS A 77 -2.46 -5.38 -9.41
CA LYS A 77 -1.05 -5.81 -9.52
C LYS A 77 -0.73 -6.84 -8.44
N ALA A 78 -0.16 -7.96 -8.83
CA ALA A 78 0.46 -8.90 -7.90
C ALA A 78 1.85 -8.40 -7.49
N CYS A 79 2.18 -8.46 -6.19
CA CYS A 79 3.48 -8.10 -5.64
C CYS A 79 3.97 -9.16 -4.64
N PRO A 80 5.15 -9.77 -4.79
CA PRO A 80 5.76 -10.55 -3.72
C PRO A 80 6.27 -9.63 -2.61
N GLY A 81 6.17 -10.06 -1.34
CA GLY A 81 6.69 -9.29 -0.21
C GLY A 81 8.22 -9.14 -0.23
N GLY A 82 8.71 -8.00 0.25
CA GLY A 82 10.12 -7.64 0.19
C GLY A 82 11.00 -8.57 1.03
N THR A 83 10.46 -9.15 2.11
CA THR A 83 11.16 -10.16 2.91
C THR A 83 11.54 -11.40 2.09
N LEU A 84 10.77 -11.78 1.06
CA LEU A 84 11.14 -12.88 0.17
C LEU A 84 12.37 -12.52 -0.68
N LEU A 85 12.43 -11.29 -1.20
CA LEU A 85 13.59 -10.80 -1.93
C LEU A 85 14.82 -10.66 -1.00
N GLU A 86 14.64 -10.18 0.24
CA GLU A 86 15.72 -10.13 1.23
C GLU A 86 16.26 -11.53 1.54
N ALA A 87 15.38 -12.53 1.68
CA ALA A 87 15.81 -13.93 1.85
C ALA A 87 16.56 -14.47 0.64
N ALA A 88 16.12 -14.15 -0.58
CA ALA A 88 16.83 -14.51 -1.80
C ALA A 88 18.20 -13.84 -1.87
N TRP A 89 18.28 -12.54 -1.57
CA TRP A 89 19.55 -11.80 -1.51
C TRP A 89 20.51 -12.38 -0.48
N TRP A 90 20.03 -12.70 0.72
CA TRP A 90 20.82 -13.29 1.80
C TRP A 90 21.49 -14.61 1.38
N GLN A 91 20.86 -15.35 0.45
CA GLN A 91 21.40 -16.59 -0.10
C GLN A 91 22.17 -16.40 -1.41
N GLY A 92 22.32 -15.17 -1.91
CA GLY A 92 22.96 -14.88 -3.20
C GLY A 92 22.13 -15.29 -4.42
N ARG A 93 20.79 -15.31 -4.28
CA ARG A 93 19.83 -15.85 -5.26
C ARG A 93 18.80 -14.84 -5.76
N SER A 94 19.13 -13.54 -5.71
CA SER A 94 18.22 -12.47 -6.18
C SER A 94 17.87 -12.61 -7.66
N ALA A 95 18.81 -13.10 -8.50
CA ALA A 95 18.55 -13.32 -9.93
C ALA A 95 17.48 -14.39 -10.14
N GLU A 96 17.56 -15.52 -9.43
CA GLU A 96 16.54 -16.57 -9.54
C GLU A 96 15.18 -16.12 -8.98
N PHE A 97 15.17 -15.25 -7.97
CA PHE A 97 13.94 -14.61 -7.50
C PHE A 97 13.30 -13.80 -8.61
N PHE A 98 14.05 -12.92 -9.29
CA PHE A 98 13.50 -12.09 -10.38
C PHE A 98 13.01 -12.96 -11.55
N ASP A 99 13.75 -13.98 -11.92
CA ASP A 99 13.34 -14.92 -12.97
C ASP A 99 12.08 -15.70 -12.59
N TRP A 100 11.98 -16.17 -11.34
CA TRP A 100 10.79 -16.83 -10.82
C TRP A 100 9.58 -15.89 -10.78
N SER A 101 9.75 -14.67 -10.26
CA SER A 101 8.68 -13.69 -10.19
C SER A 101 8.13 -13.34 -11.58
N ARG A 102 9.02 -13.14 -12.56
CA ARG A 102 8.62 -12.85 -13.94
C ARG A 102 7.89 -14.03 -14.59
N ARG A 103 8.37 -15.27 -14.37
CA ARG A 103 7.71 -16.48 -14.91
C ARG A 103 6.30 -16.67 -14.35
N LEU A 104 6.06 -16.31 -13.09
CA LEU A 104 4.74 -16.39 -12.48
C LEU A 104 3.78 -15.27 -12.89
N GLY A 105 4.26 -14.23 -13.58
CA GLY A 105 3.43 -13.11 -14.02
C GLY A 105 3.36 -11.94 -13.04
N PHE A 106 4.26 -11.85 -12.05
CA PHE A 106 4.35 -10.65 -11.22
C PHE A 106 4.75 -9.44 -12.08
N GLY A 107 3.96 -8.35 -12.00
CA GLY A 107 4.26 -7.09 -12.69
C GLY A 107 5.06 -6.10 -11.83
N CYS A 108 5.14 -6.34 -10.53
CA CYS A 108 5.89 -5.51 -9.59
C CYS A 108 6.56 -6.35 -8.51
N VAL A 109 7.58 -5.78 -7.86
CA VAL A 109 8.29 -6.38 -6.73
C VAL A 109 8.50 -5.35 -5.62
N GLU A 110 8.49 -5.81 -4.38
CA GLU A 110 8.87 -5.02 -3.22
C GLU A 110 10.36 -5.20 -2.92
N VAL A 111 11.07 -4.10 -2.69
CA VAL A 111 12.48 -4.09 -2.27
C VAL A 111 12.55 -3.44 -0.89
N SER A 112 12.88 -4.23 0.13
CA SER A 112 13.03 -3.80 1.52
C SER A 112 14.42 -4.17 2.06
N ARG A 113 14.78 -3.66 3.24
CA ARG A 113 16.08 -3.94 3.88
C ARG A 113 15.99 -4.24 5.39
N GLY A 114 14.80 -4.52 5.91
CA GLY A 114 14.53 -4.55 7.34
C GLY A 114 14.58 -5.94 8.01
N ALA A 115 14.82 -7.01 7.26
CA ALA A 115 14.87 -8.38 7.79
C ALA A 115 16.30 -8.95 7.89
N THR A 116 17.20 -8.54 7.00
CA THR A 116 18.52 -9.21 6.86
C THR A 116 19.71 -8.28 7.06
N GLY A 117 19.52 -7.06 7.55
CA GLY A 117 20.62 -6.07 7.65
C GLY A 117 21.22 -5.70 6.28
N LEU A 118 20.42 -5.84 5.20
CA LEU A 118 20.79 -5.48 3.84
C LEU A 118 21.35 -4.04 3.80
N PRO A 119 22.60 -3.81 3.31
CA PRO A 119 23.15 -2.47 3.20
C PRO A 119 22.36 -1.59 2.22
N ALA A 120 22.32 -0.29 2.46
CA ALA A 120 21.65 0.66 1.57
C ALA A 120 22.19 0.60 0.12
N SER A 121 23.48 0.35 -0.08
CA SER A 121 24.07 0.14 -1.41
C SER A 121 23.48 -1.07 -2.13
N SER A 122 23.36 -2.20 -1.43
CA SER A 122 22.78 -3.42 -1.99
C SER A 122 21.29 -3.27 -2.27
N LYS A 123 20.55 -2.52 -1.43
CA LYS A 123 19.16 -2.13 -1.73
C LYS A 123 19.05 -1.39 -3.06
N ARG A 124 19.90 -0.38 -3.30
CA ARG A 124 19.94 0.37 -4.57
C ARG A 124 20.25 -0.53 -5.78
N GLU A 125 21.19 -1.46 -5.62
CA GLU A 125 21.51 -2.46 -6.65
C GLU A 125 20.30 -3.34 -6.97
N LEU A 126 19.55 -3.78 -5.96
CA LEU A 126 18.33 -4.58 -6.14
C LEU A 126 17.21 -3.78 -6.82
N ILE A 127 17.03 -2.49 -6.51
CA ILE A 127 16.08 -1.61 -7.22
C ILE A 127 16.46 -1.55 -8.71
N GLY A 128 17.74 -1.28 -9.00
CA GLY A 128 18.24 -1.23 -10.38
C GLY A 128 18.06 -2.55 -11.13
N ALA A 129 18.38 -3.68 -10.47
CA ALA A 129 18.22 -5.02 -11.04
C ALA A 129 16.74 -5.33 -11.32
N ALA A 130 15.85 -5.09 -10.36
CA ALA A 130 14.40 -5.31 -10.53
C ALA A 130 13.85 -4.53 -11.73
N ARG A 131 14.26 -3.27 -11.92
CA ARG A 131 13.90 -2.48 -13.10
C ARG A 131 14.46 -3.06 -14.39
N GLY A 132 15.70 -3.55 -14.38
CA GLY A 132 16.32 -4.25 -15.51
C GLY A 132 15.54 -5.51 -15.93
N HIS A 133 14.87 -6.16 -14.98
CA HIS A 133 13.96 -7.28 -15.23
C HIS A 133 12.54 -6.85 -15.66
N GLY A 134 12.26 -5.54 -15.75
CA GLY A 134 10.99 -4.98 -16.20
C GLY A 134 9.93 -4.80 -15.11
N PHE A 135 10.30 -4.92 -13.83
CA PHE A 135 9.35 -4.74 -12.73
C PHE A 135 9.11 -3.27 -12.39
N GLU A 136 7.88 -2.95 -12.02
CA GLU A 136 7.58 -1.77 -11.21
C GLU A 136 8.03 -2.03 -9.77
N VAL A 137 8.81 -1.11 -9.18
CA VAL A 137 9.44 -1.33 -7.88
C VAL A 137 8.73 -0.55 -6.79
N PHE A 138 8.26 -1.26 -5.76
CA PHE A 138 7.84 -0.69 -4.48
C PHE A 138 9.03 -0.75 -3.52
N SER A 139 9.66 0.39 -3.24
CA SER A 139 10.80 0.44 -2.32
C SER A 139 10.32 0.80 -0.92
N GLU A 140 10.58 -0.05 0.06
CA GLU A 140 10.21 0.18 1.46
C GLU A 140 11.27 1.03 2.17
N VAL A 141 10.88 2.17 2.73
CA VAL A 141 11.75 3.13 3.42
C VAL A 141 11.51 3.04 4.92
N GLY A 142 12.61 3.07 5.68
CA GLY A 142 12.59 3.01 7.14
C GLY A 142 13.09 1.69 7.71
N SER A 143 13.15 1.64 9.04
CA SER A 143 13.62 0.46 9.78
C SER A 143 12.49 -0.29 10.45
N LYS A 144 12.67 -1.61 10.42
CA LYS A 144 11.85 -2.60 11.11
C LYS A 144 12.26 -2.76 12.57
N ASP A 145 13.44 -2.27 12.97
CA ASP A 145 13.97 -2.40 14.32
C ASP A 145 13.39 -1.30 15.25
N PRO A 146 12.67 -1.65 16.32
CA PRO A 146 12.17 -0.67 17.29
C PRO A 146 13.29 0.06 18.06
N HIS A 147 14.52 -0.44 18.02
CA HIS A 147 15.69 0.17 18.66
C HIS A 147 16.48 1.09 17.73
N GLU A 148 16.22 1.06 16.42
CA GLU A 148 16.85 1.97 15.47
C GLU A 148 16.11 3.32 15.46
N PRO A 149 16.81 4.45 15.62
CA PRO A 149 16.18 5.77 15.57
C PRO A 149 15.55 6.00 14.19
N ALA A 150 14.23 6.17 14.13
CA ALA A 150 13.56 6.59 12.91
C ALA A 150 13.73 8.11 12.72
N LEU A 151 14.90 8.54 12.20
CA LEU A 151 15.18 9.95 11.97
C LEU A 151 14.52 10.44 10.68
N PRO A 152 13.71 11.52 10.72
CA PRO A 152 12.99 12.00 9.54
C PRO A 152 13.90 12.39 8.36
N SER A 153 15.11 12.90 8.63
CA SER A 153 16.08 13.22 7.58
C SER A 153 16.60 11.98 6.87
N GLU A 154 16.86 10.89 7.60
CA GLU A 154 17.39 9.64 7.02
C GLU A 154 16.35 8.97 6.14
N TRP A 155 15.07 8.97 6.57
CA TRP A 155 13.96 8.47 5.75
C TRP A 155 13.79 9.28 4.47
N LEU A 156 13.88 10.61 4.55
CA LEU A 156 13.79 11.47 3.38
C LEU A 156 14.95 11.24 2.40
N ASP A 157 16.17 11.08 2.91
CA ASP A 157 17.35 10.83 2.09
C ASP A 157 17.33 9.43 1.44
N GLU A 158 16.90 8.41 2.19
CA GLU A 158 16.68 7.07 1.64
C GLU A 158 15.58 7.08 0.56
N ALA A 159 14.45 7.74 0.81
CA ALA A 159 13.36 7.86 -0.15
C ALA A 159 13.81 8.55 -1.45
N ARG A 160 14.57 9.64 -1.37
CA ARG A 160 15.15 10.30 -2.55
C ARG A 160 16.09 9.37 -3.29
N SER A 161 16.97 8.68 -2.56
CA SER A 161 17.93 7.76 -3.16
C SER A 161 17.25 6.59 -3.88
N ASP A 162 16.16 6.05 -3.32
CA ASP A 162 15.38 4.98 -3.93
C ASP A 162 14.67 5.46 -5.22
N LEU A 163 14.12 6.68 -5.22
CA LEU A 163 13.55 7.30 -6.42
C LEU A 163 14.60 7.52 -7.51
N ASP A 164 15.80 8.00 -7.14
CA ASP A 164 16.92 8.19 -8.07
C ASP A 164 17.38 6.86 -8.69
N CYS A 165 17.25 5.74 -7.97
CA CYS A 165 17.50 4.39 -8.48
C CYS A 165 16.35 3.85 -9.35
N GLY A 166 15.22 4.56 -9.38
CA GLY A 166 14.06 4.29 -10.22
C GLY A 166 12.94 3.50 -9.55
N ALA A 167 12.86 3.53 -8.20
CA ALA A 167 11.67 3.06 -7.50
C ALA A 167 10.42 3.79 -8.05
N ALA A 168 9.36 3.03 -8.33
CA ALA A 168 8.10 3.57 -8.82
C ALA A 168 7.21 4.04 -7.68
N TRP A 169 7.34 3.41 -6.51
CA TRP A 169 6.62 3.73 -5.29
C TRP A 169 7.56 3.69 -4.09
N LEU A 170 7.28 4.53 -3.10
CA LEU A 170 7.93 4.54 -1.80
C LEU A 170 6.95 4.04 -0.75
N VAL A 171 7.21 2.88 -0.16
CA VAL A 171 6.39 2.34 0.92
C VAL A 171 6.96 2.82 2.25
N ALA A 172 6.21 3.63 2.99
CA ALA A 172 6.62 4.06 4.34
C ALA A 172 6.31 2.96 5.35
N GLU A 173 7.36 2.37 5.93
CA GLU A 173 7.28 1.19 6.79
C GLU A 173 6.48 1.43 8.08
N GLY A 174 5.49 0.59 8.33
CA GLY A 174 4.72 0.55 9.58
C GLY A 174 4.61 -0.85 10.20
N ARG A 175 5.15 -1.87 9.52
CA ARG A 175 4.90 -3.30 9.71
C ARG A 175 3.41 -3.64 9.62
N GLU A 176 3.13 -4.95 9.63
CA GLU A 176 1.77 -5.46 9.78
C GLU A 176 1.12 -5.04 11.13
N SER A 177 1.92 -4.89 12.19
CA SER A 177 1.40 -4.56 13.51
C SER A 177 0.94 -3.10 13.62
N GLY A 178 1.52 -2.20 12.84
CA GLY A 178 1.29 -0.76 12.95
C GLY A 178 1.79 -0.17 14.27
N THR A 179 2.96 -0.59 14.76
CA THR A 179 3.50 -0.18 16.08
C THR A 179 5.01 0.14 16.06
N VAL A 180 5.59 0.31 14.87
CA VAL A 180 7.00 0.63 14.66
C VAL A 180 7.12 1.49 13.39
N GLY A 181 8.31 2.03 13.12
CA GLY A 181 8.57 2.85 11.94
C GLY A 181 7.72 4.12 11.98
N LEU A 182 6.78 4.23 11.03
CA LEU A 182 5.80 5.32 10.93
C LEU A 182 4.92 5.48 12.19
N TYR A 183 4.91 4.48 13.07
CA TYR A 183 4.10 4.46 14.28
C TYR A 183 4.90 4.38 15.57
N GLY A 184 4.35 4.97 16.64
CA GLY A 184 4.75 4.72 18.02
C GLY A 184 4.32 3.32 18.49
N ALA A 185 4.84 2.88 19.63
CA ALA A 185 4.50 1.57 20.20
C ALA A 185 2.99 1.42 20.53
N ASP A 186 2.31 2.54 20.79
CA ASP A 186 0.86 2.62 21.00
C ASP A 186 0.05 2.64 19.67
N GLY A 187 0.73 2.71 18.53
CA GLY A 187 0.14 2.83 17.20
C GLY A 187 -0.19 4.25 16.75
N SER A 188 0.17 5.27 17.55
CA SER A 188 0.06 6.68 17.16
C SER A 188 0.96 6.99 15.96
N VAL A 189 0.51 7.88 15.09
CA VAL A 189 1.29 8.26 13.89
C VAL A 189 2.43 9.20 14.30
N ARG A 190 3.64 8.92 13.81
CA ARG A 190 4.77 9.82 13.90
C ARG A 190 4.66 10.89 12.83
N THR A 191 4.02 12.01 13.19
CA THR A 191 3.71 13.12 12.26
C THR A 191 4.96 13.69 11.60
N ASP A 192 6.08 13.78 12.32
CA ASP A 192 7.36 14.26 11.82
C ASP A 192 7.91 13.42 10.64
N LEU A 193 7.74 12.10 10.66
CA LEU A 193 8.08 11.23 9.53
C LEU A 193 7.15 11.45 8.33
N VAL A 194 5.84 11.60 8.58
CA VAL A 194 4.86 11.90 7.52
C VAL A 194 5.17 13.24 6.85
N GLU A 195 5.43 14.27 7.64
CA GLU A 195 5.80 15.61 7.18
C GLU A 195 7.14 15.59 6.42
N ALA A 196 8.12 14.83 6.89
CA ALA A 196 9.39 14.69 6.19
C ALA A 196 9.23 14.05 4.81
N LEU A 197 8.46 12.97 4.70
CA LEU A 197 8.14 12.36 3.40
C LEU A 197 7.31 13.31 2.52
N GLY A 198 6.45 14.14 3.10
CA GLY A 198 5.72 15.20 2.37
C GLY A 198 6.63 16.22 1.68
N ARG A 199 7.87 16.39 2.14
CA ARG A 199 8.87 17.28 1.50
C ARG A 199 9.40 16.75 0.17
N LEU A 200 9.02 15.54 -0.24
CA LEU A 200 9.24 15.02 -1.60
C LEU A 200 8.34 15.72 -2.62
N GLY A 201 7.29 16.41 -2.17
CA GLY A 201 6.31 17.10 -3.00
C GLY A 201 4.99 16.35 -3.08
N GLU A 202 3.93 17.07 -3.44
CA GLU A 202 2.58 16.51 -3.46
C GLU A 202 2.45 15.32 -4.41
N ASP A 203 3.16 15.32 -5.53
CA ASP A 203 3.18 14.27 -6.57
C ASP A 203 4.06 13.05 -6.26
N ALA A 204 4.73 13.03 -5.10
CA ALA A 204 5.57 11.90 -4.73
C ALA A 204 4.73 10.60 -4.58
N PRO A 205 5.21 9.46 -5.11
CA PRO A 205 4.46 8.20 -5.09
C PRO A 205 4.63 7.46 -3.74
N VAL A 206 4.39 8.17 -2.63
CA VAL A 206 4.48 7.61 -1.28
C VAL A 206 3.22 6.81 -0.98
N VAL A 207 3.38 5.60 -0.42
CA VAL A 207 2.35 4.67 0.01
C VAL A 207 2.58 4.39 1.49
N TYR A 208 1.63 4.77 2.34
CA TYR A 208 1.79 4.63 3.78
C TYR A 208 1.18 3.31 4.25
N GLU A 209 1.97 2.41 4.85
CA GLU A 209 1.42 1.21 5.48
C GLU A 209 0.51 1.61 6.64
N ALA A 210 -0.77 1.20 6.61
CA ALA A 210 -1.78 1.60 7.59
C ALA A 210 -2.69 0.42 7.97
N PRO A 211 -2.17 -0.60 8.66
CA PRO A 211 -2.92 -1.82 8.97
C PRO A 211 -4.12 -1.58 9.89
N ARG A 212 -4.13 -0.50 10.69
CA ARG A 212 -5.20 -0.21 11.65
C ARG A 212 -6.11 0.90 11.17
N ARG A 213 -7.42 0.76 11.45
CA ARG A 213 -8.44 1.80 11.16
C ARG A 213 -8.02 3.21 11.57
N GLN A 214 -7.53 3.38 12.80
CA GLN A 214 -7.19 4.70 13.33
C GLN A 214 -6.06 5.36 12.53
N GLN A 215 -5.12 4.56 12.01
CA GLN A 215 -4.02 5.02 11.16
C GLN A 215 -4.54 5.42 9.78
N GLN A 216 -5.41 4.59 9.19
CA GLN A 216 -6.08 4.88 7.92
C GLN A 216 -6.86 6.20 8.01
N ALA A 217 -7.67 6.37 9.07
CA ALA A 217 -8.45 7.58 9.29
C ALA A 217 -7.55 8.81 9.51
N TRP A 218 -6.47 8.68 10.28
CA TRP A 218 -5.53 9.77 10.51
C TRP A 218 -4.89 10.23 9.18
N LEU A 219 -4.37 9.28 8.38
CA LEU A 219 -3.75 9.59 7.09
C LEU A 219 -4.74 10.19 6.10
N ILE A 220 -5.99 9.71 6.06
CA ILE A 220 -7.04 10.26 5.19
C ILE A 220 -7.41 11.68 5.62
N ASN A 221 -7.53 11.95 6.93
CA ASN A 221 -7.83 13.30 7.43
C ASN A 221 -6.66 14.28 7.19
N HIS A 222 -5.42 13.80 7.27
CA HIS A 222 -4.23 14.64 7.16
C HIS A 222 -3.80 14.88 5.70
N LEU A 223 -3.86 13.85 4.86
CA LEU A 223 -3.34 13.86 3.47
C LEU A 223 -4.46 13.79 2.41
N GLY A 224 -5.72 13.66 2.84
CA GLY A 224 -6.89 13.62 1.97
C GLY A 224 -7.34 12.22 1.52
N ALA A 225 -8.55 12.15 0.96
CA ALA A 225 -9.22 10.91 0.56
C ALA A 225 -8.45 10.06 -0.48
N ASN A 226 -7.50 10.68 -1.20
CA ASN A 226 -6.67 10.02 -2.22
C ASN A 226 -5.23 9.79 -1.76
N VAL A 227 -4.97 9.71 -0.45
CA VAL A 227 -3.70 9.17 0.09
C VAL A 227 -3.51 7.71 -0.31
N ASN A 228 -2.31 7.29 -0.67
CA ASN A 228 -2.01 5.89 -0.96
C ASN A 228 -1.81 5.11 0.34
N LEU A 229 -2.51 3.98 0.49
CA LEU A 229 -2.44 3.16 1.71
C LEU A 229 -2.02 1.73 1.41
N ALA A 230 -1.08 1.20 2.19
CA ALA A 230 -0.60 -0.17 2.15
C ALA A 230 -0.96 -0.95 3.42
N ASN A 231 -0.68 -2.25 3.41
CA ASN A 231 -1.04 -3.20 4.46
C ASN A 231 -2.52 -3.19 4.86
N ILE A 232 -3.40 -2.89 3.90
CA ILE A 232 -4.84 -3.03 4.12
C ILE A 232 -5.18 -4.52 4.15
N ALA A 233 -5.85 -4.97 5.20
CA ALA A 233 -6.34 -6.34 5.26
C ALA A 233 -7.45 -6.55 4.21
N PRO A 234 -7.57 -7.73 3.58
CA PRO A 234 -8.63 -8.00 2.60
C PRO A 234 -10.04 -7.66 3.11
N ALA A 235 -10.34 -7.99 4.37
CA ALA A 235 -11.62 -7.70 5.00
C ALA A 235 -11.92 -6.19 5.20
N GLU A 236 -10.90 -5.33 5.15
CA GLU A 236 -11.05 -3.89 5.39
C GLU A 236 -11.19 -3.07 4.10
N VAL A 237 -11.20 -3.69 2.91
CA VAL A 237 -11.29 -2.98 1.61
C VAL A 237 -12.45 -1.97 1.58
N LEU A 238 -13.65 -2.43 1.91
CA LEU A 238 -14.83 -1.57 1.92
C LEU A 238 -14.80 -0.56 3.08
N GLY A 239 -14.21 -0.95 4.22
CA GLY A 239 -14.03 -0.07 5.37
C GLY A 239 -13.12 1.13 5.08
N VAL A 240 -12.04 0.91 4.32
CA VAL A 240 -11.14 1.97 3.83
C VAL A 240 -11.85 2.84 2.80
N GLU A 241 -12.57 2.27 1.84
CA GLU A 241 -13.31 3.09 0.86
C GLU A 241 -14.39 3.93 1.53
N ALA A 242 -15.06 3.42 2.58
CA ALA A 242 -15.99 4.19 3.41
C ALA A 242 -15.29 5.35 4.14
N LEU A 243 -14.11 5.12 4.72
CA LEU A 243 -13.28 6.19 5.30
C LEU A 243 -12.94 7.25 4.25
N ARG A 244 -12.48 6.84 3.06
CA ARG A 244 -12.11 7.77 1.98
C ARG A 244 -13.30 8.61 1.51
N ARG A 245 -14.51 8.07 1.52
CA ARG A 245 -15.75 8.75 1.11
C ARG A 245 -16.40 9.60 2.20
N GLY A 246 -15.85 9.62 3.43
CA GLY A 246 -16.47 10.30 4.56
C GLY A 246 -17.69 9.58 5.13
N LEU A 247 -17.89 8.30 4.81
CA LEU A 247 -19.04 7.49 5.23
C LEU A 247 -18.80 6.72 6.53
N ARG A 248 -17.73 7.08 7.25
CA ARG A 248 -17.40 6.56 8.58
C ARG A 248 -17.13 7.73 9.51
N SER A 249 -17.51 7.60 10.78
CA SER A 249 -17.44 8.68 11.78
C SER A 249 -16.08 9.36 11.86
N ASP A 250 -15.00 8.59 11.65
CA ASP A 250 -13.62 9.04 11.79
C ASP A 250 -13.20 10.08 10.73
N THR A 251 -13.88 10.14 9.57
CA THR A 251 -13.56 11.05 8.45
C THR A 251 -14.75 11.89 7.98
N LEU A 252 -15.94 11.66 8.54
CA LEU A 252 -17.20 12.30 8.15
C LEU A 252 -17.10 13.83 8.11
N ARG A 253 -16.58 14.44 9.17
CA ARG A 253 -16.51 15.90 9.30
C ARG A 253 -15.50 16.57 8.36
N THR A 254 -14.46 15.85 7.97
CA THR A 254 -13.41 16.35 7.08
C THR A 254 -13.78 16.19 5.60
N SER A 255 -14.61 15.17 5.30
CA SER A 255 -14.81 14.70 3.93
C SER A 255 -16.19 15.01 3.35
N LEU A 256 -17.20 15.29 4.17
CA LEU A 256 -18.55 15.62 3.70
C LEU A 256 -18.84 17.13 3.86
N PRO A 257 -19.50 17.76 2.87
CA PRO A 257 -19.95 19.13 3.00
C PRO A 257 -20.99 19.26 4.13
N THR A 258 -20.92 20.35 4.89
CA THR A 258 -21.90 20.63 5.93
C THR A 258 -23.18 21.18 5.32
N HIS A 259 -24.32 20.76 5.88
CA HIS A 259 -25.59 21.40 5.57
C HIS A 259 -25.53 22.85 6.05
N THR A 260 -25.43 23.81 5.13
CA THR A 260 -25.63 25.22 5.45
C THR A 260 -27.10 25.41 5.81
N ALA A 261 -27.39 25.75 7.07
CA ALA A 261 -28.74 26.04 7.50
C ALA A 261 -29.26 27.28 6.74
N GLY A 262 -29.99 27.05 5.63
CA GLY A 262 -30.46 28.13 4.77
C GLY A 262 -31.43 27.77 3.65
N SER A 263 -31.79 26.50 3.44
CA SER A 263 -32.83 26.15 2.46
C SER A 263 -33.54 24.83 2.76
N LEU A 264 -34.16 24.73 3.93
CA LEU A 264 -35.43 23.99 3.97
C LEU A 264 -36.50 24.93 3.39
N GLY A 265 -36.48 25.08 2.06
CA GLY A 265 -37.62 25.61 1.33
C GLY A 265 -38.79 24.67 1.60
N GLY A 266 -39.84 25.22 2.22
CA GLY A 266 -41.08 24.51 2.53
C GLY A 266 -41.79 23.94 1.28
N PRO A 267 -42.88 23.20 1.51
CA PRO A 267 -43.40 22.12 0.66
C PRO A 267 -43.67 22.49 -0.80
#